data_AF-A0A495Z0P4-F1
#
_entry.id   AF-A0A495Z0P4-F1
#
_cell.length_a   1.000
_cell.length_b   1.000
_cell.length_c   1.000
_cell.angle_alpha   90.00
_cell.angle_beta   90.00
_cell.angle_gamma   90.00
#
_symmetry.space_group_name_H-M   'P 1'
#
loop_
_entity.id
_entity.type
_entity.pdbx_description
1 polymer ?
#
loop_
_entity_poly.entity_id
_entity_poly.type
_entity_poly.pdbx_seq_one_letter_code
_entity_poly.pdbx_strand_id
1 'polypeptide(L)'
;MKNVIIFVTFALGYFLTVAVNPVLGAAGPLGEVAIFTEQVGWIAQDRAASEGKELANLLKNPKKVVTLSDKDIGPWAEERTDNGLSDIIVTFGWFPTTLYPPGNAKPDDSVAEKFLEGGNIFLNTADYIFYVTADGGNGDTGLKNMMDNNADMWAGGTGIKPTDDGKKYTPSLIGFTSERPFKSAQITDPWEVEVVFGDNGAGLFDPGIVHDTETGGRIGIAFQEPNNAGLPRGEVFAEMIDNYLAKVLSAQAVDPNAKVTTTWAHIKSDF
;
A
#
# COMPACT_ATOMS: atom_id res chain seq x y z
N MET A 1 -72.37 33.48 -14.11
CA MET A 1 -70.90 33.35 -14.06
C MET A 1 -70.56 32.59 -12.79
N LYS A 2 -70.16 31.31 -12.90
CA LYS A 2 -69.77 30.46 -11.77
C LYS A 2 -68.24 30.44 -11.70
N ASN A 3 -67.67 30.93 -10.61
CA ASN A 3 -66.23 30.85 -10.37
C ASN A 3 -65.90 29.48 -9.78
N VAL A 4 -65.10 28.71 -10.51
CA VAL A 4 -64.51 27.44 -10.07
C VAL A 4 -63.18 27.78 -9.40
N ILE A 5 -63.03 27.37 -8.13
CA ILE A 5 -61.75 27.43 -7.41
C ILE A 5 -61.11 26.05 -7.58
N ILE A 6 -59.96 26.02 -8.26
CA ILE A 6 -59.13 24.82 -8.41
C ILE A 6 -58.12 24.81 -7.25
N PHE A 7 -58.19 23.80 -6.39
CA PHE A 7 -57.13 23.49 -5.44
C PHE A 7 -56.06 22.65 -6.16
N VAL A 8 -54.86 23.20 -6.28
CA VAL A 8 -53.66 22.46 -6.70
C VAL A 8 -52.94 22.00 -5.45
N THR A 9 -53.01 20.71 -5.15
CA THR A 9 -52.23 20.08 -4.08
C THR A 9 -50.84 19.77 -4.62
N PHE A 10 -49.82 20.49 -4.14
CA PHE A 10 -48.42 20.13 -4.37
C PHE A 10 -48.05 18.98 -3.42
N ALA A 11 -47.88 17.77 -3.96
CA ALA A 11 -47.24 16.66 -3.26
C ALA A 11 -45.72 16.87 -3.32
N LEU A 12 -45.13 17.32 -2.22
CA LEU A 12 -43.68 17.44 -2.08
C LEU A 12 -43.11 16.03 -1.83
N GLY A 13 -42.62 15.38 -2.88
CA GLY A 13 -41.92 14.11 -2.78
C GLY A 13 -40.56 14.31 -2.11
N TYR A 14 -40.38 13.78 -0.91
CA TYR A 14 -39.08 13.65 -0.26
C TYR A 14 -38.28 12.59 -1.03
N PHE A 15 -37.36 13.01 -1.89
CA PHE A 15 -36.30 12.13 -2.36
C PHE A 15 -35.30 11.98 -1.21
N LEU A 16 -35.29 10.80 -0.60
CA LEU A 16 -34.24 10.40 0.34
C LEU A 16 -32.98 10.13 -0.49
N THR A 17 -32.14 11.14 -0.68
CA THR A 17 -30.75 10.93 -1.09
C THR A 17 -30.05 10.22 0.05
N VAL A 18 -29.84 8.91 -0.08
CA VAL A 18 -28.86 8.19 0.72
C VAL A 18 -27.50 8.71 0.27
N ALA A 19 -26.94 9.66 1.02
CA ALA A 19 -25.53 9.93 0.96
C ALA A 19 -24.83 8.68 1.50
N VAL A 20 -24.37 7.81 0.60
CA VAL A 20 -23.30 6.88 0.92
C VAL A 20 -22.09 7.78 1.18
N ASN A 21 -21.86 8.12 2.44
CA ASN A 21 -20.54 8.59 2.82
C ASN A 21 -19.59 7.43 2.51
N PRO A 22 -18.56 7.61 1.66
CA PRO A 22 -17.49 6.62 1.63
C PRO A 22 -17.01 6.49 3.07
N VAL A 23 -17.03 5.26 3.59
CA VAL A 23 -16.30 4.96 4.80
C VAL A 23 -14.86 5.24 4.42
N LEU A 24 -14.29 6.37 4.84
CA LEU A 24 -12.86 6.58 4.71
C LEU A 24 -12.18 5.36 5.32
N GLY A 25 -11.36 4.66 4.52
CA GLY A 25 -10.60 3.51 4.96
C GLY A 25 -9.79 3.92 6.17
N ALA A 26 -10.07 3.33 7.32
CA ALA A 26 -9.14 3.36 8.44
C ALA A 26 -8.41 2.03 8.40
N ALA A 27 -7.08 2.05 8.52
CA ALA A 27 -6.26 0.85 8.51
C ALA A 27 -6.80 -0.20 9.49
N GLY A 28 -7.05 -1.41 8.97
CA GLY A 28 -7.57 -2.53 9.74
C GLY A 28 -6.44 -3.36 10.38
N PRO A 29 -6.77 -4.36 11.21
CA PRO A 29 -5.78 -5.33 11.63
C PRO A 29 -5.21 -6.08 10.41
N LEU A 30 -4.01 -6.62 10.55
CA LEU A 30 -3.31 -7.35 9.47
C LEU A 30 -4.19 -8.44 8.84
N GLY A 31 -4.31 -8.38 7.51
CA GLY A 31 -5.07 -9.30 6.69
C GLY A 31 -4.23 -10.42 6.08
N GLU A 32 -4.48 -10.70 4.81
CA GLU A 32 -3.76 -11.62 3.92
C GLU A 32 -2.56 -10.93 3.25
N VAL A 33 -1.60 -11.74 2.80
CA VAL A 33 -0.45 -11.29 2.00
C VAL A 33 -0.47 -11.98 0.64
N ALA A 34 -0.48 -11.19 -0.43
CA ALA A 34 -0.27 -11.65 -1.79
C ALA A 34 1.16 -11.35 -2.25
N ILE A 35 1.83 -12.34 -2.82
CA ILE A 35 3.18 -12.25 -3.34
C ILE A 35 3.13 -12.39 -4.86
N PHE A 36 3.65 -11.40 -5.57
CA PHE A 36 3.74 -11.40 -7.02
C PHE A 36 5.18 -11.59 -7.47
N THR A 37 5.45 -12.73 -8.10
CA THR A 37 6.75 -13.05 -8.69
C THR A 37 6.62 -13.53 -10.13
N GLU A 38 5.49 -13.34 -10.83
CA GLU A 38 5.36 -13.82 -12.22
C GLU A 38 6.25 -13.05 -13.19
N GLN A 39 6.45 -11.77 -12.91
CA GLN A 39 7.37 -10.87 -13.61
C GLN A 39 8.19 -10.10 -12.58
N VAL A 40 9.37 -9.62 -12.99
CA VAL A 40 10.34 -9.00 -12.10
C VAL A 40 11.04 -7.82 -12.77
N GLY A 41 11.48 -6.86 -11.96
CA GLY A 41 12.37 -5.79 -12.38
C GLY A 41 13.77 -6.02 -11.82
N TRP A 42 14.80 -5.75 -12.63
CA TRP A 42 16.23 -5.72 -12.28
C TRP A 42 16.91 -6.99 -11.77
N ILE A 43 16.22 -7.85 -11.03
CA ILE A 43 16.75 -9.10 -10.53
C ILE A 43 16.34 -10.28 -11.42
N ALA A 44 17.04 -11.40 -11.27
CA ALA A 44 16.70 -12.62 -11.97
C ALA A 44 15.37 -13.22 -11.46
N GLN A 45 14.63 -13.83 -12.37
CA GLN A 45 13.32 -14.43 -12.13
C GLN A 45 13.36 -15.53 -11.04
N ASP A 46 14.38 -16.38 -11.08
CA ASP A 46 14.60 -17.44 -10.09
C ASP A 46 14.94 -16.88 -8.71
N ARG A 47 15.66 -15.76 -8.65
CA ARG A 47 15.95 -15.04 -7.40
C ARG A 47 14.66 -14.50 -6.78
N ALA A 48 13.83 -13.79 -7.54
CA ALA A 48 12.56 -13.29 -7.02
C ALA A 48 11.64 -14.42 -6.55
N ALA A 49 11.55 -15.51 -7.31
CA ALA A 49 10.77 -16.68 -6.92
C ALA A 49 11.29 -17.33 -5.62
N SER A 50 12.61 -17.42 -5.45
CA SER A 50 13.23 -17.92 -4.21
C SER A 50 12.92 -17.02 -3.01
N GLU A 51 13.09 -15.71 -3.15
CA GLU A 51 12.83 -14.74 -2.08
C GLU A 51 11.33 -14.65 -1.73
N GLY A 52 10.45 -14.69 -2.72
CA GLY A 52 9.01 -14.75 -2.50
C GLY A 52 8.58 -16.03 -1.76
N LYS A 53 9.20 -17.16 -2.08
CA LYS A 53 8.99 -18.42 -1.34
C LYS A 53 9.52 -18.34 0.08
N GLU A 54 10.70 -17.75 0.28
CA GLU A 54 11.27 -17.55 1.61
C GLU A 54 10.39 -16.65 2.48
N LEU A 55 9.94 -15.51 1.94
CA LEU A 55 8.96 -14.64 2.57
C LEU A 55 7.71 -15.43 3.01
N ALA A 56 7.12 -16.19 2.08
CA ALA A 56 5.92 -16.98 2.38
C ALA A 56 6.13 -17.99 3.51
N ASN A 57 7.32 -18.59 3.60
CA ASN A 57 7.63 -19.57 4.64
C ASN A 57 7.93 -18.93 6.01
N LEU A 58 8.42 -17.69 6.02
CA LEU A 58 8.83 -17.00 7.24
C LEU A 58 7.69 -16.26 7.94
N LEU A 59 6.67 -15.83 7.19
CA LEU A 59 5.52 -15.08 7.72
C LEU A 59 4.69 -15.89 8.73
N LYS A 60 4.34 -15.26 9.84
CA LYS A 60 3.61 -15.89 10.95
C LYS A 60 2.28 -15.24 11.28
N ASN A 61 2.16 -13.92 11.16
CA ASN A 61 0.98 -13.18 11.60
C ASN A 61 -0.14 -13.01 10.55
N PRO A 62 0.12 -12.97 9.22
CA PRO A 62 -0.94 -12.85 8.24
C PRO A 62 -1.98 -13.97 8.35
N LYS A 63 -3.24 -13.65 8.03
CA LYS A 63 -4.34 -14.63 8.02
C LYS A 63 -4.12 -15.72 6.96
N LYS A 64 -3.51 -15.34 5.84
CA LYS A 64 -3.21 -16.20 4.70
C LYS A 64 -2.07 -15.59 3.91
N VAL A 65 -1.25 -16.44 3.30
CA VAL A 65 -0.25 -16.03 2.32
C VAL A 65 -0.53 -16.75 1.00
N VAL A 66 -0.56 -16.01 -0.11
CA VAL A 66 -0.79 -16.52 -1.45
C VAL A 66 0.25 -16.00 -2.43
N THR A 67 0.57 -16.79 -3.45
CA THR A 67 1.33 -16.33 -4.62
C THR A 67 0.37 -16.25 -5.78
N LEU A 68 0.30 -15.10 -6.45
CA LEU A 68 -0.69 -14.82 -7.49
C LEU A 68 -0.02 -14.47 -8.82
N SER A 69 -0.71 -14.81 -9.90
CA SER A 69 -0.39 -14.34 -11.25
C SER A 69 -0.92 -12.91 -11.46
N ASP A 70 -0.46 -12.25 -12.52
CA ASP A 70 -0.97 -10.94 -12.95
C ASP A 70 -2.47 -11.02 -13.21
N LYS A 71 -2.95 -12.12 -13.79
CA LYS A 71 -4.38 -12.33 -14.04
C LYS A 71 -5.21 -12.35 -12.74
N ASP A 72 -4.66 -12.89 -11.66
CA ASP A 72 -5.41 -13.17 -10.44
C ASP A 72 -5.26 -12.09 -9.36
N ILE A 73 -4.15 -11.34 -9.38
CA ILE A 73 -3.84 -10.36 -8.33
C ILE A 73 -4.75 -9.12 -8.36
N GLY A 74 -5.17 -8.66 -9.54
CA GLY A 74 -6.15 -7.57 -9.66
C GLY A 74 -7.50 -7.91 -9.02
N PRO A 75 -8.19 -8.97 -9.46
CA PRO A 75 -9.44 -9.42 -8.82
C PRO A 75 -9.28 -9.72 -7.33
N TRP A 76 -8.15 -10.29 -6.93
CA TRP A 76 -7.85 -10.50 -5.51
C TRP A 76 -7.83 -9.16 -4.75
N ALA A 77 -7.14 -8.14 -5.26
CA ALA A 77 -7.08 -6.83 -4.64
C ALA A 77 -8.46 -6.16 -4.55
N GLU A 78 -9.26 -6.20 -5.62
CA GLU A 78 -10.63 -5.67 -5.63
C GLU A 78 -11.52 -6.30 -4.55
N GLU A 79 -11.39 -7.61 -4.31
CA GLU A 79 -12.12 -8.31 -3.24
C GLU A 79 -11.64 -7.96 -1.82
N ARG A 80 -10.42 -7.41 -1.69
CA ARG A 80 -9.81 -7.04 -0.39
C ARG A 80 -9.91 -5.54 -0.10
N THR A 81 -10.18 -4.70 -1.09
CA THR A 81 -10.49 -3.29 -0.87
C THR A 81 -11.71 -3.15 0.06
N ASP A 82 -11.59 -2.28 1.06
CA ASP A 82 -12.63 -1.95 2.04
C ASP A 82 -13.22 -3.14 2.83
N ASN A 83 -12.44 -4.22 3.02
CA ASN A 83 -12.88 -5.40 3.77
C ASN A 83 -12.69 -5.27 5.31
N GLY A 84 -12.21 -4.11 5.78
CA GLY A 84 -11.93 -3.84 7.19
C GLY A 84 -10.63 -4.46 7.72
N LEU A 85 -9.76 -4.94 6.83
CA LEU A 85 -8.41 -5.43 7.11
C LEU A 85 -7.39 -4.61 6.32
N SER A 86 -6.13 -4.69 6.75
CA SER A 86 -5.00 -4.21 5.94
C SER A 86 -4.29 -5.41 5.33
N ASP A 87 -4.66 -5.72 4.09
CA ASP A 87 -4.03 -6.72 3.24
C ASP A 87 -2.75 -6.16 2.60
N ILE A 88 -1.82 -7.03 2.19
CA ILE A 88 -0.51 -6.63 1.67
C ILE A 88 -0.26 -7.26 0.31
N ILE A 89 0.21 -6.47 -0.65
CA ILE A 89 0.79 -6.95 -1.91
C ILE A 89 2.30 -6.73 -1.90
N VAL A 90 3.06 -7.78 -2.18
CA VAL A 90 4.52 -7.74 -2.27
C VAL A 90 4.96 -7.95 -3.72
N THR A 91 5.72 -7.02 -4.28
CA THR A 91 6.26 -7.07 -5.65
C THR A 91 7.80 -7.06 -5.67
N PHE A 92 8.36 -7.53 -6.79
CA PHE A 92 9.80 -7.63 -7.01
C PHE A 92 10.22 -6.79 -8.22
N GLY A 93 9.98 -5.48 -8.15
CA GLY A 93 10.44 -4.50 -9.15
C GLY A 93 9.58 -4.46 -10.42
N TRP A 94 8.52 -5.24 -10.48
CA TRP A 94 7.54 -5.22 -11.56
C TRP A 94 6.14 -5.10 -11.02
N PHE A 95 5.35 -4.19 -11.60
CA PHE A 95 4.00 -3.93 -11.17
C PHE A 95 2.95 -4.59 -12.09
N PRO A 96 2.06 -5.43 -11.54
CA PRO A 96 1.01 -6.13 -12.27
C PRO A 96 0.08 -5.21 -13.09
N THR A 97 -0.23 -5.60 -14.32
CA THR A 97 -1.07 -4.81 -15.25
C THR A 97 -2.54 -4.80 -14.87
N THR A 98 -3.01 -5.82 -14.14
CA THR A 98 -4.38 -5.86 -13.62
C THR A 98 -4.58 -4.96 -12.41
N LEU A 99 -3.51 -4.59 -11.70
CA LEU A 99 -3.56 -3.61 -10.61
C LEU A 99 -3.52 -2.19 -11.16
N TYR A 100 -2.60 -1.93 -12.09
CA TYR A 100 -2.43 -0.62 -12.71
C TYR A 100 -2.00 -0.76 -14.18
N PRO A 101 -2.86 -0.36 -15.14
CA PRO A 101 -2.57 -0.51 -16.57
C PRO A 101 -1.34 0.30 -17.01
N PRO A 102 -0.55 -0.21 -17.98
CA PRO A 102 0.65 0.45 -18.47
C PRO A 102 0.37 1.82 -19.09
N GLY A 103 1.38 2.69 -19.07
CA GLY A 103 1.30 4.04 -19.62
C GLY A 103 0.50 5.00 -18.75
N ASN A 104 0.33 4.70 -17.46
CA ASN A 104 -0.53 5.46 -16.54
C ASN A 104 -1.96 5.62 -17.09
N ALA A 105 -2.50 4.61 -17.76
CA ALA A 105 -3.76 4.75 -18.51
C ALA A 105 -5.00 4.92 -17.63
N LYS A 106 -4.88 4.68 -16.33
CA LYS A 106 -5.94 4.85 -15.34
C LYS A 106 -5.37 5.51 -14.08
N PRO A 107 -4.90 6.77 -14.16
CA PRO A 107 -4.15 7.41 -13.07
C PRO A 107 -4.95 7.49 -11.78
N ASP A 108 -6.26 7.72 -11.93
CA ASP A 108 -7.24 7.75 -10.86
C ASP A 108 -8.17 6.51 -10.92
N ASP A 109 -8.75 6.15 -9.78
CA ASP A 109 -9.66 5.02 -9.61
C ASP A 109 -9.09 3.65 -10.03
N SER A 110 -7.78 3.48 -10.12
CA SER A 110 -7.18 2.17 -10.44
C SER A 110 -7.42 1.12 -9.35
N VAL A 111 -7.23 -0.17 -9.66
CA VAL A 111 -7.36 -1.21 -8.62
C VAL A 111 -6.27 -1.01 -7.56
N ALA A 112 -5.05 -0.65 -7.97
CA ALA A 112 -3.96 -0.37 -7.06
C ALA A 112 -4.25 0.80 -6.11
N GLU A 113 -4.74 1.91 -6.65
CA GLU A 113 -5.08 3.11 -5.88
C GLU A 113 -6.23 2.84 -4.92
N LYS A 114 -7.33 2.22 -5.38
CA LYS A 114 -8.44 1.84 -4.48
C LYS A 114 -8.02 0.85 -3.40
N PHE A 115 -7.10 -0.06 -3.72
CA PHE A 115 -6.53 -0.96 -2.73
C PHE A 115 -5.79 -0.16 -1.66
N LEU A 116 -4.93 0.78 -2.07
CA LEU A 116 -4.16 1.64 -1.17
C LEU A 116 -5.08 2.55 -0.33
N GLU A 117 -6.03 3.23 -0.95
CA GLU A 117 -7.04 4.08 -0.30
C GLU A 117 -7.99 3.31 0.63
N GLY A 118 -8.13 1.99 0.40
CA GLY A 118 -8.84 1.10 1.31
C GLY A 118 -8.05 0.75 2.58
N GLY A 119 -6.90 1.38 2.82
CA GLY A 119 -6.03 1.15 3.98
C GLY A 119 -5.09 -0.06 3.85
N ASN A 120 -4.87 -0.54 2.62
CA ASN A 120 -3.98 -1.66 2.35
C ASN A 120 -2.55 -1.22 2.03
N ILE A 121 -1.67 -2.21 1.80
CA ILE A 121 -0.22 -2.00 1.80
C ILE A 121 0.42 -2.56 0.53
N PHE A 122 1.28 -1.77 -0.09
CA PHE A 122 2.23 -2.25 -1.09
C PHE A 122 3.63 -2.31 -0.50
N LEU A 123 4.31 -3.45 -0.67
CA LEU A 123 5.73 -3.59 -0.38
C LEU A 123 6.47 -3.97 -1.67
N ASN A 124 7.63 -3.35 -1.92
CA ASN A 124 8.36 -3.62 -3.15
C ASN A 124 9.88 -3.67 -2.97
N THR A 125 10.52 -4.60 -3.66
CA THR A 125 11.97 -4.75 -3.72
C THR A 125 12.50 -4.74 -5.14
N ALA A 126 13.83 -4.72 -5.30
CA ALA A 126 14.57 -4.72 -6.56
C ALA A 126 14.57 -3.39 -7.31
N ASP A 127 13.47 -2.96 -7.92
CA ASP A 127 13.39 -1.73 -8.76
C ASP A 127 12.31 -0.78 -8.21
N TYR A 128 12.26 0.46 -8.69
CA TYR A 128 11.31 1.51 -8.32
C TYR A 128 9.85 1.00 -8.27
N ILE A 129 9.22 1.09 -7.09
CA ILE A 129 7.80 0.76 -6.90
C ILE A 129 6.88 1.50 -7.89
N PHE A 130 5.91 0.78 -8.46
CA PHE A 130 4.96 1.24 -9.48
C PHE A 130 5.53 1.68 -10.84
N TYR A 131 6.86 1.71 -11.01
CA TYR A 131 7.51 2.22 -12.22
C TYR A 131 7.39 1.25 -13.40
N VAL A 132 7.89 0.03 -13.20
CA VAL A 132 8.09 -0.93 -14.29
C VAL A 132 6.83 -1.78 -14.43
N THR A 133 6.25 -1.77 -15.63
CA THR A 133 5.13 -2.63 -16.03
C THR A 133 5.19 -2.82 -17.55
N ALA A 134 4.19 -3.48 -18.14
CA ALA A 134 4.15 -3.86 -19.55
C ALA A 134 4.38 -2.66 -20.50
N ASP A 135 4.54 -2.95 -21.79
CA ASP A 135 4.99 -2.01 -22.84
C ASP A 135 4.58 -0.54 -22.60
N GLY A 136 5.59 0.32 -22.48
CA GLY A 136 5.44 1.73 -22.13
C GLY A 136 5.81 2.07 -20.70
N GLY A 137 5.65 1.12 -19.76
CA GLY A 137 5.88 1.35 -18.33
C GLY A 137 5.00 2.47 -17.74
N ASN A 138 5.14 2.74 -16.46
CA ASN A 138 4.48 3.88 -15.82
C ASN A 138 5.46 5.02 -15.51
N GLY A 139 6.74 4.70 -15.42
CA GLY A 139 7.76 5.69 -15.09
C GLY A 139 7.63 6.17 -13.64
N ASP A 140 8.27 7.30 -13.32
CA ASP A 140 8.16 7.94 -12.01
C ASP A 140 6.74 8.43 -11.72
N THR A 141 5.94 8.70 -12.76
CA THR A 141 4.52 9.05 -12.66
C THR A 141 3.69 7.96 -11.97
N GLY A 142 4.10 6.69 -12.02
CA GLY A 142 3.39 5.62 -11.32
C GLY A 142 3.28 5.88 -9.81
N LEU A 143 4.39 6.25 -9.15
CA LEU A 143 4.37 6.61 -7.73
C LEU A 143 3.60 7.90 -7.47
N LYS A 144 3.76 8.89 -8.35
CA LYS A 144 3.11 10.20 -8.22
C LYS A 144 1.58 10.08 -8.23
N ASN A 145 1.04 9.22 -9.09
CA ASN A 145 -0.39 8.96 -9.14
C ASN A 145 -0.86 8.19 -7.89
N MET A 146 -0.12 7.16 -7.44
CA MET A 146 -0.51 6.42 -6.22
C MET A 146 -0.45 7.27 -4.93
N MET A 147 0.34 8.34 -4.91
CA MET A 147 0.48 9.23 -3.75
C MET A 147 -0.23 10.58 -3.92
N ASP A 148 -0.80 10.86 -5.08
CA ASP A 148 -1.30 12.18 -5.49
C ASP A 148 -0.33 13.34 -5.22
N ASN A 149 0.96 13.10 -5.41
CA ASN A 149 1.99 14.10 -5.16
C ASN A 149 3.18 13.97 -6.12
N ASN A 150 4.22 14.78 -5.92
CA ASN A 150 5.41 14.80 -6.79
C ASN A 150 6.61 14.03 -6.22
N ALA A 151 6.40 13.11 -5.26
CA ALA A 151 7.48 12.30 -4.72
C ALA A 151 8.11 11.42 -5.81
N ASP A 152 9.41 11.24 -5.72
CA ASP A 152 10.16 10.39 -6.63
C ASP A 152 11.27 9.61 -5.92
N MET A 153 11.78 8.57 -6.58
CA MET A 153 12.84 7.72 -6.04
C MET A 153 14.14 7.84 -6.84
N TRP A 154 14.35 8.97 -7.53
CA TRP A 154 15.59 9.21 -8.29
C TRP A 154 16.73 9.61 -7.37
N ALA A 155 17.47 8.64 -6.86
CA ALA A 155 18.74 8.83 -6.16
C ALA A 155 19.59 7.54 -6.23
N GLY A 156 20.49 7.46 -7.21
CA GLY A 156 21.34 6.28 -7.41
C GLY A 156 22.56 6.22 -6.49
N GLY A 157 23.12 5.03 -6.27
CA GLY A 157 24.38 4.86 -5.55
C GLY A 157 24.36 5.26 -4.06
N THR A 158 23.20 5.15 -3.40
CA THR A 158 23.02 5.62 -2.03
C THR A 158 23.45 4.56 -1.02
N GLY A 159 24.52 4.81 -0.26
CA GLY A 159 24.97 3.89 0.80
C GLY A 159 24.03 3.88 2.00
N ILE A 160 23.37 2.75 2.24
CA ILE A 160 22.42 2.54 3.32
C ILE A 160 23.05 1.75 4.47
N LYS A 161 22.69 2.12 5.71
CA LYS A 161 22.97 1.34 6.92
C LYS A 161 21.70 1.15 7.76
N PRO A 162 21.58 0.05 8.52
CA PRO A 162 20.47 -0.13 9.45
C PRO A 162 20.41 1.00 10.49
N THR A 163 19.23 1.59 10.66
CA THR A 163 18.91 2.51 11.75
C THR A 163 18.69 1.73 13.06
N ASP A 164 18.36 2.42 14.15
CA ASP A 164 18.00 1.73 15.40
C ASP A 164 16.67 0.98 15.29
N ASP A 165 15.69 1.51 14.54
CA ASP A 165 14.47 0.78 14.21
C ASP A 165 14.75 -0.39 13.27
N GLY A 166 15.68 -0.23 12.31
CA GLY A 166 16.17 -1.33 11.48
C GLY A 166 16.73 -2.48 12.30
N LYS A 167 17.68 -2.20 13.20
CA LYS A 167 18.25 -3.24 14.09
C LYS A 167 17.19 -3.91 14.96
N LYS A 168 16.16 -3.18 15.35
CA LYS A 168 15.10 -3.66 16.24
C LYS A 168 14.08 -4.53 15.51
N TYR A 169 13.61 -4.08 14.36
CA TYR A 169 12.48 -4.68 13.66
C TYR A 169 12.89 -5.51 12.46
N THR A 170 14.02 -5.22 11.83
CA THR A 170 14.60 -5.94 10.69
C THR A 170 16.04 -6.41 10.98
N PRO A 171 16.26 -7.31 11.97
CA PRO A 171 17.61 -7.72 12.38
C PRO A 171 18.44 -8.39 11.26
N SER A 172 17.80 -8.86 10.19
CA SER A 172 18.48 -9.42 9.02
C SER A 172 18.93 -8.34 8.02
N LEU A 173 18.54 -7.08 8.21
CA LEU A 173 18.95 -5.97 7.38
C LEU A 173 20.47 -5.73 7.51
N ILE A 174 21.16 -5.83 6.38
CA ILE A 174 22.56 -5.50 6.24
C ILE A 174 22.74 -4.18 5.48
N GLY A 175 23.93 -3.59 5.57
CA GLY A 175 24.27 -2.42 4.74
C GLY A 175 24.35 -2.79 3.25
N PHE A 176 23.88 -1.89 2.39
CA PHE A 176 23.87 -2.06 0.93
C PHE A 176 23.86 -0.70 0.23
N THR A 177 23.82 -0.71 -1.10
CA THR A 177 23.65 0.51 -1.92
C THR A 177 22.26 0.50 -2.53
N SER A 178 21.45 1.51 -2.28
CA SER A 178 20.14 1.67 -2.93
C SER A 178 20.27 2.54 -4.18
N GLU A 179 19.64 2.11 -5.28
CA GLU A 179 19.54 2.89 -6.51
C GLU A 179 18.25 3.73 -6.59
N ARG A 180 17.28 3.41 -5.74
CA ARG A 180 15.97 4.08 -5.69
C ARG A 180 15.46 4.24 -4.24
N PRO A 181 16.18 4.93 -3.34
CA PRO A 181 15.66 5.18 -2.00
C PRO A 181 14.51 6.19 -2.04
N PHE A 182 13.65 6.15 -1.03
CA PHE A 182 12.74 7.24 -0.75
C PHE A 182 13.51 8.49 -0.30
N LYS A 183 12.89 9.66 -0.49
CA LYS A 183 13.42 10.96 -0.06
C LYS A 183 12.49 11.55 0.99
N SER A 184 12.91 11.60 2.25
CA SER A 184 12.06 12.06 3.36
C SER A 184 11.48 13.46 3.13
N ALA A 185 12.26 14.35 2.50
CA ALA A 185 11.82 15.72 2.20
C ALA A 185 10.70 15.82 1.14
N GLN A 186 10.43 14.75 0.38
CA GLN A 186 9.35 14.68 -0.60
C GLN A 186 8.11 13.94 -0.08
N ILE A 187 8.19 13.33 1.11
CA ILE A 187 7.03 12.71 1.75
C ILE A 187 6.32 13.80 2.54
N THR A 188 5.23 14.30 1.97
CA THR A 188 4.46 15.42 2.51
C THR A 188 2.99 15.03 2.62
N ASP A 189 2.29 15.75 3.49
CA ASP A 189 0.84 15.66 3.71
C ASP A 189 0.04 15.39 2.41
N PRO A 190 -0.86 14.39 2.40
CA PRO A 190 -1.32 13.58 3.54
C PRO A 190 -0.38 12.43 3.95
N TRP A 191 0.73 12.27 3.23
CA TRP A 191 1.71 11.22 3.49
C TRP A 191 2.72 11.61 4.57
N GLU A 192 3.08 10.65 5.41
CA GLU A 192 4.14 10.77 6.40
C GLU A 192 5.17 9.64 6.28
N VAL A 193 6.40 9.90 6.73
CA VAL A 193 7.38 8.83 6.95
C VAL A 193 7.01 8.12 8.24
N GLU A 194 6.47 6.90 8.11
CA GLU A 194 6.03 6.13 9.27
C GLU A 194 7.21 5.48 10.00
N VAL A 195 8.12 4.85 9.25
CA VAL A 195 9.32 4.22 9.82
C VAL A 195 10.44 4.13 8.81
N VAL A 196 11.67 4.29 9.30
CA VAL A 196 12.90 4.17 8.52
C VAL A 196 13.76 3.05 9.11
N PHE A 197 13.89 1.95 8.38
CA PHE A 197 14.70 0.80 8.81
C PHE A 197 16.16 0.93 8.37
N GLY A 198 16.42 1.55 7.22
CA GLY A 198 17.77 1.83 6.73
C GLY A 198 17.86 3.20 6.08
N ASP A 199 18.94 3.94 6.33
CA ASP A 199 19.17 5.26 5.74
C ASP A 199 20.64 5.55 5.43
N ASN A 200 20.87 6.71 4.81
CA ASN A 200 22.19 7.29 4.58
C ASN A 200 22.56 8.42 5.55
N GLY A 201 21.74 8.67 6.59
CA GLY A 201 21.87 9.81 7.50
C GLY A 201 21.60 11.19 6.88
N ALA A 202 21.10 11.27 5.65
CA ALA A 202 20.88 12.51 4.91
C ALA A 202 19.48 12.57 4.24
N GLY A 203 18.51 11.86 4.80
CA GLY A 203 17.11 11.89 4.35
C GLY A 203 16.79 11.00 3.15
N LEU A 204 17.73 10.13 2.73
CA LEU A 204 17.44 9.05 1.79
C LEU A 204 17.35 7.73 2.55
N PHE A 205 16.28 6.98 2.31
CA PHE A 205 16.03 5.76 3.06
C PHE A 205 15.45 4.61 2.23
N ASP A 206 15.87 3.41 2.60
CA ASP A 206 15.52 2.11 2.04
C ASP A 206 16.19 1.07 2.95
N PRO A 207 15.49 0.14 3.63
CA PRO A 207 14.05 -0.02 3.67
C PRO A 207 13.35 1.05 4.53
N GLY A 208 12.08 1.28 4.24
CA GLY A 208 11.20 2.12 5.04
C GLY A 208 9.75 2.05 4.56
N ILE A 209 8.84 2.64 5.34
CA ILE A 209 7.40 2.67 5.06
C ILE A 209 6.92 4.12 5.17
N VAL A 210 6.13 4.54 4.19
CA VAL A 210 5.36 5.78 4.21
C VAL A 210 3.88 5.45 4.35
N HIS A 211 3.13 6.35 4.99
CA HIS A 211 1.74 6.14 5.40
C HIS A 211 0.90 7.33 4.99
N ASP A 212 -0.20 7.06 4.31
CA ASP A 212 -1.24 8.03 4.05
C ASP A 212 -2.13 8.16 5.29
N THR A 213 -2.09 9.32 5.92
CA THR A 213 -2.81 9.59 7.17
C THR A 213 -4.32 9.77 6.97
N GLU A 214 -4.79 9.95 5.73
CA GLU A 214 -6.21 10.08 5.41
C GLU A 214 -6.88 8.71 5.18
N THR A 215 -6.18 7.80 4.50
CA THR A 215 -6.73 6.50 4.07
C THR A 215 -6.18 5.30 4.84
N GLY A 216 -5.11 5.50 5.62
CA GLY A 216 -4.38 4.41 6.26
C GLY A 216 -3.53 3.56 5.30
N GLY A 217 -3.50 3.90 4.01
CA GLY A 217 -2.70 3.22 3.00
C GLY A 217 -1.20 3.31 3.30
N ARG A 218 -0.44 2.27 2.94
CA ARG A 218 1.02 2.26 3.15
C ARG A 218 1.78 1.82 1.93
N ILE A 219 2.92 2.45 1.70
CA ILE A 219 3.89 2.06 0.68
C ILE A 219 5.22 1.81 1.38
N GLY A 220 5.74 0.60 1.24
CA GLY A 220 7.04 0.21 1.77
C GLY A 220 7.99 -0.26 0.69
N ILE A 221 9.27 -0.02 0.91
CA ILE A 221 10.34 -0.52 0.04
C ILE A 221 11.39 -1.24 0.86
N ALA A 222 12.08 -2.19 0.24
CA ALA A 222 13.33 -2.75 0.74
C ALA A 222 14.26 -3.12 -0.41
N PHE A 223 15.55 -2.82 -0.31
CA PHE A 223 16.58 -3.25 -1.25
C PHE A 223 16.27 -2.93 -2.72
N GLN A 224 16.11 -1.64 -3.04
CA GLN A 224 15.99 -1.15 -4.41
C GLN A 224 17.36 -1.18 -5.13
N GLU A 225 17.94 -2.39 -5.22
CA GLU A 225 19.30 -2.68 -5.67
C GLU A 225 19.28 -3.85 -6.68
N PRO A 226 19.70 -3.63 -7.94
CA PRO A 226 19.74 -4.68 -8.97
C PRO A 226 20.88 -5.70 -8.81
N ASN A 227 22.04 -5.28 -8.30
CA ASN A 227 23.31 -5.98 -8.52
C ASN A 227 23.70 -6.93 -7.40
N ASN A 228 23.00 -6.89 -6.27
CA ASN A 228 23.33 -7.73 -5.11
C ASN A 228 22.29 -8.85 -4.91
N ALA A 229 22.62 -10.02 -5.48
CA ALA A 229 21.83 -11.24 -5.35
C ALA A 229 21.84 -11.80 -3.92
N GLY A 230 22.77 -11.40 -3.05
CA GLY A 230 22.88 -11.88 -1.67
C GLY A 230 22.01 -11.12 -0.66
N LEU A 231 21.26 -10.08 -1.06
CA LEU A 231 20.43 -9.34 -0.11
C LEU A 231 19.21 -10.19 0.33
N PRO A 232 18.92 -10.25 1.64
CA PRO A 232 17.86 -11.07 2.23
C PRO A 232 16.49 -10.36 2.12
N ARG A 233 15.97 -10.26 0.90
CA ARG A 233 14.74 -9.48 0.60
C ARG A 233 13.51 -10.10 1.24
N GLY A 234 13.36 -11.42 1.11
CA GLY A 234 12.23 -12.15 1.67
C GLY A 234 12.23 -12.14 3.19
N GLU A 235 13.40 -12.34 3.80
CA GLU A 235 13.56 -12.32 5.26
C GLU A 235 13.29 -10.92 5.84
N VAL A 236 13.85 -9.85 5.25
CA VAL A 236 13.58 -8.48 5.71
C VAL A 236 12.11 -8.08 5.52
N PHE A 237 11.45 -8.50 4.45
CA PHE A 237 10.00 -8.27 4.33
C PHE A 237 9.19 -9.05 5.35
N ALA A 238 9.56 -10.30 5.65
CA ALA A 238 8.88 -11.06 6.71
C ALA A 238 9.03 -10.33 8.06
N GLU A 239 10.21 -9.78 8.34
CA GLU A 239 10.49 -8.99 9.52
C GLU A 239 9.71 -7.67 9.56
N MET A 240 9.65 -6.91 8.46
CA MET A 240 8.83 -5.70 8.36
C MET A 240 7.35 -6.00 8.63
N ILE A 241 6.83 -7.11 8.10
CA ILE A 241 5.43 -7.50 8.29
C ILE A 241 5.19 -7.96 9.73
N ASP A 242 5.95 -8.94 10.23
CA ASP A 242 5.67 -9.59 11.51
C ASP A 242 6.14 -8.79 12.72
N ASN A 243 7.29 -8.11 12.63
CA ASN A 243 7.87 -7.41 13.79
C ASN A 243 7.36 -5.98 13.93
N TYR A 244 6.90 -5.37 12.82
CA TYR A 244 6.46 -3.98 12.79
C TYR A 244 4.99 -3.83 12.39
N LEU A 245 4.61 -4.12 11.13
CA LEU A 245 3.26 -3.87 10.63
C LEU A 245 2.19 -4.60 11.45
N ALA A 246 2.40 -5.88 11.79
CA ALA A 246 1.47 -6.63 12.62
C ALA A 246 1.18 -5.94 13.97
N LYS A 247 2.17 -5.26 14.56
CA LYS A 247 2.02 -4.54 15.84
C LYS A 247 1.32 -3.20 15.65
N VAL A 248 1.72 -2.44 14.64
CA VAL A 248 1.13 -1.11 14.36
C VAL A 248 -0.34 -1.24 13.98
N LEU A 249 -0.67 -2.15 13.08
CA LEU A 249 -2.04 -2.40 12.62
C LEU A 249 -2.92 -2.95 13.76
N SER A 250 -2.36 -3.82 14.62
CA SER A 250 -3.08 -4.29 15.81
C SER A 250 -3.34 -3.16 16.80
N ALA A 251 -2.40 -2.23 16.98
CA ALA A 251 -2.55 -1.07 17.87
C ALA A 251 -3.61 -0.08 17.35
N GLN A 252 -3.61 0.18 16.05
CA GLN A 252 -4.62 1.03 15.39
C GLN A 252 -6.02 0.43 15.48
N ALA A 253 -6.13 -0.89 15.26
CA ALA A 253 -7.40 -1.60 15.37
C ALA A 253 -7.98 -1.62 16.80
N VAL A 254 -7.20 -1.33 17.85
CA VAL A 254 -7.67 -1.28 19.24
C VAL A 254 -7.91 0.13 19.78
N ASP A 255 -7.59 1.19 19.02
CA ASP A 255 -7.86 2.57 19.44
C ASP A 255 -9.37 2.77 19.68
N PRO A 256 -9.79 3.09 20.92
CA PRO A 256 -11.19 3.34 21.25
C PRO A 256 -11.82 4.40 20.35
N ASN A 257 -11.10 5.45 19.93
CA ASN A 257 -11.67 6.51 19.10
C ASN A 257 -12.07 6.01 17.70
N ALA A 258 -11.33 5.05 17.13
CA ALA A 258 -11.67 4.38 15.87
C ALA A 258 -12.84 3.39 16.02
N LYS A 259 -12.98 2.75 17.19
CA LYS A 259 -14.13 1.84 17.51
C LYS A 259 -15.42 2.59 17.86
N VAL A 260 -15.28 3.78 18.43
CA VAL A 260 -16.39 4.58 18.96
C VAL A 260 -17.14 5.27 17.80
N THR A 261 -16.46 5.76 16.77
CA THR A 261 -17.13 6.39 15.60
C THR A 261 -18.03 5.43 14.83
N THR A 262 -17.64 4.16 14.65
CA THR A 262 -18.46 3.13 13.98
C THR A 262 -19.63 2.65 14.83
N THR A 263 -19.44 2.48 16.14
CA THR A 263 -20.50 1.98 17.04
C THR A 263 -21.57 3.04 17.34
N TRP A 264 -21.20 4.32 17.48
CA TRP A 264 -22.17 5.39 17.73
C TRP A 264 -22.95 5.81 16.48
N ALA A 265 -22.39 5.66 15.28
CA ALA A 265 -23.11 5.88 14.03
C ALA A 265 -24.26 4.88 13.86
N HIS A 266 -24.04 3.61 14.21
CA HIS A 266 -25.08 2.58 14.19
C HIS A 266 -26.16 2.76 15.25
N ILE A 267 -25.83 3.28 16.43
CA ILE A 267 -26.84 3.52 17.48
C ILE A 267 -27.73 4.73 17.13
N LYS A 268 -27.23 5.70 16.36
CA LYS A 268 -28.01 6.88 15.96
C LYS A 268 -28.89 6.69 14.72
N SER A 269 -28.67 5.63 13.92
CA SER A 269 -29.57 5.30 12.80
C SER A 269 -30.86 4.60 13.23
N ASP A 270 -30.91 4.13 14.48
CA ASP A 270 -32.00 3.31 15.01
C ASP A 270 -32.93 4.08 15.99
N PHE A 271 -32.81 5.42 16.05
CA PHE A 271 -33.72 6.31 16.80
C PHE A 271 -34.33 7.42 15.94
#